data_AF-A0A3A8YID0-F1
#
_entry.id   AF-A0A3A8YID0-F1
#
_cell.length_a   1.000
_cell.length_b   1.000
_cell.length_c   1.000
_cell.angle_alpha   90.00
_cell.angle_beta   90.00
_cell.angle_gamma   90.00
#
_symmetry.space_group_name_H-M   'P 1'
#
loop_
_entity.id
_entity.type
_entity.pdbx_description
1 polymer ?
#
loop_
_entity_poly.entity_id
_entity_poly.type
_entity_poly.pdbx_seq_one_letter_code
_entity_poly.pdbx_strand_id
1 'polypeptide(L)'
;MKRELIQNVKAIPYTSGEAIDRAGFLSAVCAVKAAAAGNMKVAVTHADTSTGTFEAVPDACLFVGGGDEAKDLKAGDIANFDIDLVGCKQFVKLTVSGAAATVAEGATLGCSLVLGDPAQAPV
;
A
#
# COMPACT_ATOMS: atom_id res chain seq x y z
N MET A 1 17.64 18.72 -15.32
CA MET A 1 17.06 17.57 -14.60
C MET A 1 15.56 17.61 -14.84
N LYS A 2 15.01 16.64 -15.59
CA LYS A 2 13.55 16.51 -15.77
C LYS A 2 12.96 16.16 -14.39
N ARG A 3 11.73 16.57 -14.08
CA ARG A 3 11.08 16.28 -12.78
C ARG A 3 10.61 14.82 -12.75
N GLU A 4 11.54 13.87 -12.87
CA GLU A 4 11.28 12.45 -13.14
C GLU A 4 10.38 11.82 -12.08
N LEU A 5 10.64 12.09 -10.79
CA LEU A 5 9.78 11.60 -9.70
C LEU A 5 8.31 11.99 -9.89
N ILE A 6 8.03 13.25 -10.25
CA ILE A 6 6.65 13.76 -10.34
C ILE A 6 5.90 13.17 -11.55
N GLN A 7 6.63 12.76 -12.59
CA GLN A 7 6.05 12.19 -13.81
C GLN A 7 5.93 10.66 -13.77
N ASN A 8 6.55 10.01 -12.78
CA ASN A 8 6.73 8.56 -12.70
C ASN A 8 5.99 7.92 -11.53
N VAL A 9 5.11 8.66 -10.86
CA VAL A 9 4.29 8.15 -9.76
C VAL A 9 2.82 8.19 -10.09
N LYS A 10 2.05 7.25 -9.54
CA LYS A 10 0.60 7.23 -9.61
C LYS A 10 0.03 7.14 -8.19
N ALA A 11 -0.59 8.22 -7.73
CA ALA A 11 -1.30 8.26 -6.45
C ALA A 11 -2.76 7.85 -6.63
N ILE A 12 -3.23 6.93 -5.78
CA ILE A 12 -4.56 6.33 -5.90
C ILE A 12 -5.18 6.27 -4.49
N PRO A 13 -6.34 6.91 -4.24
CA PRO A 13 -7.14 6.58 -3.07
C PRO A 13 -7.72 5.17 -3.26
N TYR A 14 -7.67 4.33 -2.24
CA TYR A 14 -8.17 2.96 -2.36
C TYR A 14 -8.86 2.52 -1.08
N THR A 15 -9.74 1.52 -1.18
CA THR A 15 -10.34 0.89 0.01
C THR A 15 -9.47 -0.28 0.47
N SER A 16 -9.19 -0.38 1.77
CA SER A 16 -8.43 -1.53 2.33
C SER A 16 -8.96 -2.87 1.82
N GLY A 17 -8.08 -3.70 1.24
CA GLY A 17 -8.43 -4.99 0.65
C GLY A 17 -8.94 -4.97 -0.81
N GLU A 18 -9.06 -3.78 -1.42
CA GLU A 18 -9.39 -3.63 -2.84
C GLU A 18 -8.23 -4.10 -3.73
N ALA A 19 -8.56 -4.73 -4.86
CA ALA A 19 -7.58 -5.17 -5.85
C ALA A 19 -7.08 -3.98 -6.68
N ILE A 20 -5.75 -3.82 -6.75
CA ILE A 20 -5.09 -2.72 -7.45
C ILE A 20 -4.21 -3.31 -8.55
N ASP A 21 -4.39 -2.84 -9.78
CA ASP A 21 -3.49 -3.14 -10.88
C ASP A 21 -2.19 -2.33 -10.73
N ARG A 22 -1.08 -3.01 -10.47
CA ARG A 22 0.24 -2.38 -10.36
C ARG A 22 1.01 -2.32 -11.68
N ALA A 23 0.36 -2.64 -12.81
CA ALA A 23 1.01 -2.74 -14.11
C ALA A 23 2.00 -1.60 -14.38
N GLY A 24 3.24 -1.99 -14.66
CA GLY A 24 4.31 -1.07 -15.00
C GLY A 24 5.03 -0.41 -13.82
N PHE A 25 4.63 -0.63 -12.55
CA PHE A 25 5.28 -0.06 -11.36
C PHE A 25 5.96 -1.13 -10.51
N LEU A 26 7.15 -0.81 -9.99
CA LEU A 26 8.01 -1.73 -9.23
C LEU A 26 8.08 -1.40 -7.74
N SER A 27 7.58 -0.25 -7.31
CA SER A 27 7.51 0.11 -5.89
C SER A 27 6.19 0.77 -5.54
N ALA A 28 5.87 0.80 -4.26
CA ALA A 28 4.76 1.57 -3.76
C ALA A 28 4.98 2.12 -2.35
N VAL A 29 4.30 3.22 -2.03
CA VAL A 29 4.11 3.71 -0.66
C VAL A 29 2.65 3.60 -0.31
N CYS A 30 2.32 2.79 0.69
CA CYS A 30 1.00 2.73 1.29
C CYS A 30 0.94 3.74 2.43
N ALA A 31 0.16 4.81 2.25
CA ALA A 31 -0.09 5.80 3.28
C ALA A 31 -1.46 5.55 3.92
N VAL A 32 -1.48 5.40 5.23
CA VAL A 32 -2.72 5.21 5.99
C VAL A 32 -2.83 6.26 7.08
N LYS A 33 -3.95 6.96 7.10
CA LYS A 33 -4.31 7.87 8.20
C LYS A 33 -4.93 7.07 9.33
N ALA A 34 -4.30 7.09 10.50
CA ALA A 34 -4.81 6.47 11.71
C ALA A 34 -6.18 7.05 12.09
N ALA A 35 -7.18 6.19 12.24
CA ALA A 35 -8.53 6.54 12.67
C ALA A 35 -8.67 6.60 14.20
N ALA A 36 -7.81 5.88 14.91
CA ALA A 36 -7.76 5.83 16.37
C ALA A 36 -6.31 5.74 16.87
N ALA A 37 -6.12 5.80 18.18
CA ALA A 37 -4.81 5.55 18.77
C ALA A 37 -4.47 4.05 18.80
N GLY A 38 -3.19 3.70 18.67
CA GLY A 38 -2.68 2.33 18.80
C GLY A 38 -1.80 1.91 17.62
N ASN A 39 -1.72 0.61 17.38
CA ASN A 39 -0.88 0.05 16.31
C ASN A 39 -1.72 -0.26 15.07
N MET A 40 -1.08 -0.29 13.91
CA MET A 40 -1.66 -0.80 12.68
C MET A 40 -0.65 -1.62 11.88
N LYS A 41 -1.18 -2.52 11.04
CA LYS A 41 -0.39 -3.36 10.13
C LYS A 41 -0.94 -3.30 8.72
N VAL A 42 -0.07 -3.51 7.73
CA VAL A 42 -0.43 -3.73 6.34
C VAL A 42 -0.01 -5.13 5.92
N ALA A 43 -0.96 -5.91 5.42
CA ALA A 43 -0.69 -7.17 4.75
C ALA A 43 -0.85 -7.00 3.24
N VAL A 44 0.08 -7.54 2.46
CA VAL A 44 0.01 -7.54 1.00
C VAL A 44 -0.27 -8.95 0.49
N THR A 45 -1.25 -9.06 -0.40
CA THR A 45 -1.52 -10.28 -1.15
C THR A 45 -1.55 -9.97 -2.63
N HIS A 46 -1.28 -10.95 -3.49
CA HIS A 46 -1.23 -10.74 -4.93
C HIS A 46 -1.95 -11.83 -5.74
N ALA A 47 -2.29 -11.51 -6.99
CA ALA A 47 -2.94 -12.42 -7.93
C ALA A 47 -2.64 -12.02 -9.38
N ASP A 48 -2.83 -12.97 -10.30
CA ASP A 48 -2.70 -12.73 -11.74
C ASP A 48 -3.94 -12.05 -12.35
N THR A 49 -5.09 -12.14 -11.67
CA THR A 49 -6.37 -11.55 -12.09
C THR A 49 -6.90 -10.56 -11.07
N SER A 50 -7.72 -9.60 -11.51
CA SER A 50 -8.33 -8.58 -10.64
C SER A 50 -9.35 -9.13 -9.64
N THR A 51 -9.84 -10.34 -9.88
CA THR A 51 -10.80 -11.05 -9.04
C THR A 51 -10.30 -12.46 -8.72
N GLY A 52 -10.94 -13.13 -7.76
CA GLY A 52 -10.57 -14.47 -7.31
C GLY A 52 -9.71 -14.46 -6.06
N THR A 53 -8.95 -15.55 -5.88
CA THR A 53 -8.11 -15.77 -4.70
C THR A 53 -6.78 -15.05 -4.84
N PHE A 54 -6.44 -14.28 -3.81
CA PHE A 54 -5.14 -13.64 -3.65
C PHE A 54 -4.32 -14.45 -2.64
N GLU A 55 -3.04 -14.61 -2.90
CA GLU A 55 -2.10 -15.29 -2.00
C GLU A 55 -1.16 -14.28 -1.34
N ALA A 56 -0.67 -14.61 -0.14
CA ALA A 56 0.32 -13.79 0.54
C ALA A 56 1.61 -13.71 -0.28
N VAL A 57 2.20 -12.53 -0.37
CA VAL A 57 3.47 -12.36 -1.10
C VAL A 57 4.58 -13.08 -0.30
N PRO A 58 5.26 -14.08 -0.88
CA PRO A 58 6.25 -14.88 -0.16
C PRO A 58 7.63 -14.19 -0.17
N ASP A 59 7.67 -12.90 0.15
CA ASP A 59 8.89 -12.09 0.20
C ASP A 59 9.10 -11.48 1.59
N ALA A 60 10.20 -11.86 2.25
CA ALA A 60 10.56 -11.35 3.56
C ALA A 60 11.09 -9.91 3.52
N CYS A 61 11.53 -9.44 2.35
CA CYS A 61 12.07 -8.10 2.12
C CYS A 61 11.02 -7.15 1.52
N LEU A 62 9.75 -7.57 1.45
CA LEU A 62 8.68 -6.81 0.83
C LEU A 62 8.56 -5.38 1.38
N PHE A 63 8.69 -5.22 2.69
CA PHE A 63 8.65 -3.92 3.35
C PHE A 63 10.05 -3.37 3.54
N VAL A 64 10.30 -2.18 2.99
CA VAL A 64 11.61 -1.53 3.00
C VAL A 64 11.70 -0.56 4.18
N GLY A 65 12.78 -0.65 4.97
CA GLY A 65 13.12 0.33 6.01
C GLY A 65 12.28 0.34 7.30
N GLY A 66 11.02 -0.12 7.28
CA GLY A 66 10.08 0.03 8.41
C GLY A 66 9.24 -1.19 8.79
N GLY A 67 9.26 -2.26 7.99
CA GLY A 67 8.43 -3.45 8.23
C GLY A 67 6.94 -3.23 7.95
N ASP A 68 6.11 -4.19 8.37
CA ASP A 68 4.67 -4.23 8.08
C ASP A 68 3.80 -3.58 9.18
N GLU A 69 4.39 -3.07 10.26
CA GLU A 69 3.70 -2.56 11.45
C GLU A 69 4.16 -1.15 11.85
N ALA A 70 3.19 -0.26 12.04
CA ALA A 70 3.39 1.04 12.69
C ALA A 70 2.78 1.01 14.10
N LYS A 71 3.51 1.57 15.08
CA LYS A 71 3.18 1.48 16.50
C LYS A 71 2.93 2.86 17.11
N ASP A 72 2.18 2.88 18.20
CA ASP A 72 1.97 4.06 19.05
C ASP A 72 1.43 5.30 18.31
N LEU A 73 0.60 5.07 17.28
CA LEU A 73 -0.03 6.12 16.50
C LEU A 73 -1.10 6.83 17.33
N LYS A 74 -1.29 8.12 17.07
CA LYS A 74 -2.45 8.90 17.51
C LYS A 74 -3.44 9.03 16.35
N ALA A 75 -4.70 9.27 16.69
CA ALA A 75 -5.72 9.54 15.67
C ALA A 75 -5.30 10.75 14.81
N GLY A 76 -5.29 10.57 13.50
CA GLY A 76 -4.87 11.56 12.53
C GLY A 76 -3.42 11.46 12.07
N ASP A 77 -2.56 10.71 12.76
CA ASP A 77 -1.20 10.43 12.29
C ASP A 77 -1.24 9.68 10.95
N ILE A 78 -0.20 9.87 10.13
CA ILE A 78 -0.04 9.17 8.85
C ILE A 78 1.13 8.20 8.98
N ALA A 79 0.84 6.91 8.79
CA ALA A 79 1.86 5.88 8.66
C ALA A 79 2.11 5.58 7.18
N ASN A 80 3.38 5.57 6.79
CA ASN A 80 3.81 5.15 5.46
C ASN A 80 4.47 3.77 5.56
N PHE A 81 4.10 2.89 4.64
CA PHE A 81 4.71 1.59 4.45
C PHE A 81 5.31 1.56 3.05
N ASP A 82 6.65 1.51 2.99
CA ASP A 82 7.39 1.44 1.73
C ASP A 82 7.48 -0.02 1.29
N ILE A 83 7.04 -0.31 0.07
CA ILE A 83 6.79 -1.66 -0.43
C ILE A 83 7.56 -1.86 -1.73
N ASP A 84 8.42 -2.88 -1.76
CA ASP A 84 8.99 -3.39 -2.99
C ASP A 84 7.97 -4.27 -3.70
N LEU A 85 7.61 -3.95 -4.95
CA LEU A 85 6.67 -4.74 -5.74
C LEU A 85 7.38 -5.64 -6.76
N VAL A 86 8.71 -5.69 -6.74
CA VAL A 86 9.48 -6.62 -7.56
C VAL A 86 9.08 -8.06 -7.22
N GLY A 87 8.81 -8.86 -8.26
CA GLY A 87 8.35 -10.25 -8.09
C GLY A 87 6.87 -10.41 -7.68
N CYS A 88 6.14 -9.34 -7.38
CA CYS A 88 4.70 -9.44 -7.18
C CYS A 88 3.96 -9.83 -8.47
N LYS A 89 2.78 -10.45 -8.36
CA LYS A 89 1.87 -10.62 -9.51
C LYS A 89 1.24 -9.28 -9.92
N GLN A 90 0.45 -9.27 -10.99
CA GLN A 90 -0.09 -8.04 -11.59
C GLN A 90 -1.02 -7.27 -10.64
N PHE A 91 -1.87 -7.99 -9.91
CA PHE A 91 -2.83 -7.38 -9.00
C PHE A 91 -2.35 -7.55 -7.57
N VAL A 92 -2.38 -6.48 -6.79
CA VAL A 92 -2.05 -6.48 -5.38
C VAL A 92 -3.23 -5.99 -4.55
N LYS A 93 -3.37 -6.52 -3.34
CA LYS A 93 -4.30 -6.04 -2.31
C LYS A 93 -3.50 -5.68 -1.08
N LEU A 94 -3.74 -4.48 -0.58
CA LEU A 94 -3.18 -4.01 0.68
C LEU A 94 -4.31 -3.98 1.71
N THR A 95 -4.21 -4.84 2.71
CA THR A 95 -5.19 -4.96 3.78
C THR A 95 -4.61 -4.36 5.05
N VAL A 96 -5.23 -3.28 5.50
CA VAL A 96 -4.88 -2.60 6.75
C VAL A 96 -5.67 -3.20 7.91
N SER A 97 -5.01 -3.41 9.04
CA SER A 97 -5.61 -3.93 10.28
C SER A 97 -5.00 -3.29 11.53
N GLY A 98 -5.58 -3.54 12.70
CA GLY A 98 -5.09 -3.06 14.00
C GLY A 98 -5.95 -1.97 14.63
N ALA A 99 -5.67 -1.65 15.89
CA ALA A 99 -6.45 -0.70 16.68
C ALA A 99 -6.52 0.69 16.01
N ALA A 100 -5.39 1.19 15.49
CA ALA A 100 -5.34 2.50 14.84
C ALA A 100 -6.07 2.54 13.48
N ALA A 101 -6.39 1.39 12.89
CA ALA A 101 -7.18 1.28 11.66
C ALA A 101 -8.70 1.17 11.93
N THR A 102 -9.12 1.13 13.20
CA THR A 102 -10.53 0.96 13.57
C THR A 102 -11.28 2.27 13.36
N VAL A 103 -12.27 2.25 12.47
CA VAL A 103 -13.13 3.39 12.13
C VAL A 103 -14.48 3.30 12.84
N ALA A 104 -15.15 4.44 13.00
CA ALA A 104 -16.55 4.45 13.42
C ALA A 104 -17.46 3.74 12.39
N GLU A 105 -18.60 3.25 12.84
CA GLU A 105 -19.58 2.60 11.95
C GLU A 105 -19.97 3.53 10.79
N GLY A 106 -19.94 2.99 9.56
CA GLY A 106 -20.23 3.75 8.34
C GLY A 106 -19.11 4.66 7.83
N ALA A 107 -17.97 4.79 8.55
CA ALA A 107 -16.81 5.52 8.07
C ALA A 107 -15.86 4.63 7.25
N THR A 108 -15.03 5.26 6.41
CA THR A 108 -13.99 4.59 5.61
C THR A 108 -12.62 5.00 6.11
N LEU A 109 -11.69 4.04 6.19
CA LEU A 109 -10.31 4.31 6.56
C LEU A 109 -9.62 5.11 5.44
N GLY A 110 -8.90 6.16 5.81
CA GLY A 110 -8.18 6.99 4.85
C GLY A 110 -6.91 6.30 4.35
N CYS A 111 -7.00 5.58 3.23
CA CYS A 111 -5.87 4.90 2.61
C CYS A 111 -5.53 5.52 1.25
N SER A 112 -4.24 5.58 0.94
CA SER A 112 -3.73 5.97 -0.37
C SER A 112 -2.53 5.13 -0.74
N LEU A 113 -2.44 4.74 -2.00
CA LEU A 113 -1.29 4.04 -2.56
C LEU A 113 -0.62 4.94 -3.58
N VAL A 114 0.69 5.14 -3.42
CA VAL A 114 1.51 5.80 -4.43
C VAL A 114 2.36 4.73 -5.10
N LEU A 115 2.06 4.40 -6.35
CA LEU A 115 2.90 3.52 -7.16
C LEU A 115 4.07 4.32 -7.74
N GLY A 116 5.27 3.73 -7.76
CA GLY A 116 6.51 4.36 -8.22
C GLY A 116 7.42 3.38 -8.95
N ASP A 117 8.60 3.88 -9.34
CA ASP A 117 9.63 3.17 -10.09
C ASP A 117 9.07 2.41 -11.30
N PRO A 118 8.62 3.14 -12.34
CA PRO A 118 8.02 2.49 -13.48
C PRO A 118 9.09 1.68 -14.22
N ALA A 119 8.75 0.45 -14.59
CA ALA A 119 9.64 -0.47 -15.30
C ALA A 119 10.12 0.08 -16.65
N GLN A 120 9.38 1.05 -17.22
CA GLN A 120 9.83 1.91 -18.30
C GLN A 120 9.51 3.37 -17.98
N ALA A 121 10.44 4.29 -18.25
CA ALA A 121 10.17 5.71 -18.16
C ALA A 121 9.04 6.09 -19.13
N PRO A 122 8.15 7.04 -18.78
CA PRO A 122 7.13 7.52 -19.69
C PRO A 122 7.81 8.12 -20.92
N VAL A 123 7.44 7.60 -22.09
CA VAL A 123 7.82 8.13 -23.39
C VAL A 123 7.09 9.46 -23.61
#